data_AF-A0A316EDV0-F1
#
_entry.id   AF-A0A316EDV0-F1
#
_cell.length_a   1.000
_cell.length_b   1.000
_cell.length_c   1.000
_cell.angle_alpha   90.00
_cell.angle_beta   90.00
_cell.angle_gamma   90.00
#
_symmetry.space_group_name_H-M   'P 1'
#
loop_
_entity.id
_entity.type
_entity.pdbx_description
1 polymer ?
#
loop_
_entity_poly.entity_id
_entity_poly.type
_entity_poly.pdbx_seq_one_letter_code
_entity_poly.pdbx_strand_id
1 'polypeptide(L)'
;MSNLLKALKLIIDNPIIQVKNYYTGRNRANSVGEALENYVKDIFANSFDLSEIERIEKLNKIFSYLGNQNNPPDIILRNGDAIETKKVQSGNSDLALNSSFPKAQLFADDLLLKDEARNGEKWNVKDIIYIIGHTSDTDIKHLWFVYGDCFAAKKEVYERIKTTIADGIKSIPDVEFAKTNELGRVNRVDPLGITNLRIRGMWTLQNPSKVFSYLDCIDVNSRFQVNCILKNREV
;
A
#
# COMPACT_ATOMS: atom_id res chain seq x y z
N MET A 1 14.59 -7.06 -15.36
CA MET A 1 13.30 -7.07 -14.65
C MET A 1 13.56 -7.19 -13.16
N SER A 2 12.93 -6.33 -12.35
CA SER A 2 13.01 -6.37 -10.88
C SER A 2 11.91 -7.24 -10.30
N ASN A 3 12.10 -7.77 -9.10
CA ASN A 3 11.13 -8.60 -8.37
C ASN A 3 11.47 -8.64 -6.88
N LEU A 4 10.61 -9.27 -6.08
CA LEU A 4 10.77 -9.37 -4.64
C LEU A 4 12.09 -10.05 -4.22
N LEU A 5 12.52 -11.12 -4.88
CA LEU A 5 13.75 -11.83 -4.51
C LEU A 5 15.00 -10.94 -4.68
N LYS A 6 15.05 -10.13 -5.75
CA LYS A 6 16.13 -9.16 -5.96
C LYS A 6 16.09 -8.06 -4.91
N ALA A 7 14.91 -7.60 -4.56
CA ALA A 7 14.70 -6.63 -3.48
C ALA A 7 15.21 -7.17 -2.14
N LEU A 8 14.81 -8.38 -1.75
CA LEU A 8 15.26 -9.03 -0.52
C LEU A 8 16.78 -9.23 -0.49
N LYS A 9 17.36 -9.70 -1.60
CA LYS A 9 18.82 -9.82 -1.72
C LYS A 9 19.52 -8.48 -1.48
N LEU A 10 19.00 -7.40 -2.07
CA LEU A 10 19.60 -6.08 -1.91
C LEU A 10 19.52 -5.56 -0.46
N ILE A 11 18.41 -5.84 0.25
CA ILE A 11 18.29 -5.50 1.67
C ILE A 11 19.31 -6.27 2.52
N ILE A 12 19.52 -7.55 2.22
CA ILE A 12 20.49 -8.39 2.93
C ILE A 12 21.92 -7.91 2.67
N ASP A 13 22.24 -7.61 1.41
CA ASP A 13 23.58 -7.20 1.01
C ASP A 13 23.91 -5.76 1.50
N ASN A 14 22.91 -4.86 1.56
CA ASN A 14 23.08 -3.45 1.92
C ASN A 14 21.93 -2.92 2.81
N PRO A 15 21.89 -3.29 4.10
CA PRO A 15 20.81 -2.88 4.99
C PRO A 15 20.92 -1.39 5.36
N ILE A 16 19.92 -0.59 4.96
CA ILE A 16 19.79 0.81 5.37
C ILE A 16 18.69 0.91 6.41
N ILE A 17 19.09 0.92 7.68
CA ILE A 17 18.18 0.92 8.82
C ILE A 17 17.68 2.34 9.14
N GLN A 18 18.57 3.34 9.12
CA GLN A 18 18.26 4.74 9.45
C GLN A 18 17.67 5.49 8.25
N VAL A 19 16.52 5.03 7.74
CA VAL A 19 15.95 5.53 6.49
C VAL A 19 15.64 7.02 6.52
N LYS A 20 15.15 7.56 7.65
CA LYS A 20 14.86 9.00 7.71
C LYS A 20 16.13 9.80 7.46
N ASN A 21 17.20 9.53 8.18
CA ASN A 21 18.48 10.24 8.06
C ASN A 21 19.09 10.11 6.67
N TYR A 22 19.02 8.91 6.09
CA TYR A 22 19.53 8.62 4.76
C TYR A 22 18.83 9.46 3.67
N TYR A 23 17.50 9.59 3.76
CA TYR A 23 16.70 10.32 2.77
C TYR A 23 16.59 11.81 3.05
N THR A 24 16.56 12.26 4.31
CA THR A 24 16.60 13.69 4.65
C THR A 24 17.94 14.32 4.27
N GLY A 25 19.06 13.62 4.50
CA GLY A 25 20.40 14.08 4.08
C GLY A 25 20.55 14.26 2.56
N ARG A 26 19.62 13.71 1.78
CA ARG A 26 19.55 13.83 0.32
C ARG A 26 18.38 14.70 -0.15
N ASN A 27 17.68 15.38 0.76
CA ASN A 27 16.47 16.17 0.48
C ASN A 27 15.36 15.39 -0.25
N ARG A 28 15.25 14.08 0.02
CA ARG A 28 14.31 13.16 -0.65
C ARG A 28 13.07 12.81 0.18
N ALA A 29 13.06 13.16 1.47
CA ALA A 29 11.93 12.90 2.34
C ALA A 29 11.86 13.91 3.50
N ASN A 30 10.64 14.28 3.87
CA ASN A 30 10.34 15.14 5.02
C ASN A 30 9.71 14.37 6.19
N SER A 31 9.29 13.11 5.96
CA SER A 31 8.71 12.24 6.98
C SER A 31 9.29 10.83 6.91
N VAL A 32 9.17 10.06 8.01
CA VAL A 32 9.57 8.64 8.04
C VAL A 32 8.76 7.80 7.05
N GLY A 33 7.48 8.15 6.83
CA GLY A 33 6.63 7.45 5.87
C GLY A 33 7.13 7.62 4.44
N GLU A 34 7.42 8.85 4.05
CA GLU A 34 7.99 9.17 2.73
C GLU A 34 9.40 8.58 2.56
N ALA A 35 10.21 8.56 3.63
CA ALA A 35 11.51 7.89 3.61
C ALA A 35 11.38 6.38 3.40
N LEU A 36 10.40 5.73 4.03
CA LEU A 36 10.11 4.31 3.84
C LEU A 36 9.63 4.01 2.40
N GLU A 37 8.75 4.83 1.84
CA GLU A 37 8.31 4.68 0.44
C GLU A 37 9.49 4.84 -0.54
N ASN A 38 10.37 5.82 -0.31
CA ASN A 38 11.57 5.99 -1.12
C ASN A 38 12.55 4.81 -0.95
N TYR A 39 12.69 4.30 0.28
CA TYR A 39 13.48 3.10 0.56
C TYR A 39 12.99 1.92 -0.27
N VAL A 40 11.69 1.63 -0.23
CA VAL A 40 11.07 0.57 -1.03
C VAL A 40 11.33 0.80 -2.53
N LYS A 41 11.11 2.00 -3.06
CA LYS A 41 11.39 2.32 -4.47
C LYS A 41 12.84 2.02 -4.85
N ASP A 42 13.80 2.43 -4.00
CA ASP A 42 15.22 2.24 -4.26
C ASP A 42 15.66 0.78 -4.11
N ILE A 43 15.06 0.02 -3.19
CA ILE A 43 15.31 -1.42 -3.06
C ILE A 43 14.93 -2.13 -4.38
N PHE A 44 13.74 -1.85 -4.90
CA PHE A 44 13.27 -2.51 -6.12
C PHE A 44 14.01 -2.00 -7.38
N ALA A 45 14.46 -0.74 -7.40
CA ALA A 45 15.19 -0.21 -8.55
C ALA A 45 16.71 -0.44 -8.49
N ASN A 46 17.23 -0.83 -7.31
CA ASN A 46 18.66 -0.83 -6.99
C ASN A 46 19.32 0.52 -7.35
N SER A 47 18.85 1.59 -6.70
CA SER A 47 19.19 2.98 -7.03
C SER A 47 19.77 3.80 -5.86
N PHE A 48 20.27 3.12 -4.81
CA PHE A 48 20.79 3.77 -3.61
C PHE A 48 21.95 4.73 -3.87
N ASP A 49 22.86 4.38 -4.78
CA ASP A 49 24.10 5.13 -5.02
C ASP A 49 24.08 5.93 -6.34
N LEU A 50 22.89 6.08 -6.93
CA LEU A 50 22.71 6.84 -8.17
C LEU A 50 22.51 8.33 -7.89
N SER A 51 22.97 9.17 -8.83
CA SER A 51 22.59 10.58 -8.86
C SER A 51 21.07 10.72 -9.06
N GLU A 52 20.50 11.90 -8.78
CA GLU A 52 19.06 12.09 -8.87
C GLU A 52 18.51 11.85 -10.29
N ILE A 53 19.26 12.29 -11.31
CA ILE A 53 18.88 12.11 -12.72
C ILE A 53 18.88 10.63 -13.08
N GLU A 54 19.98 9.92 -12.79
CA GLU A 54 20.10 8.47 -13.06
C GLU A 54 19.06 7.66 -12.28
N ARG A 55 18.76 8.08 -11.05
CA ARG A 55 17.72 7.46 -10.22
C ARG A 55 16.36 7.59 -10.89
N ILE A 56 15.96 8.80 -11.30
CA ILE A 56 14.66 9.01 -11.97
C ILE A 56 14.56 8.16 -13.24
N GLU A 57 15.60 8.12 -14.07
CA GLU A 57 15.65 7.27 -15.25
C GLU A 57 15.50 5.78 -14.91
N LYS A 58 16.19 5.33 -13.85
CA LYS A 58 16.12 3.96 -13.36
C LYS A 58 14.72 3.62 -12.86
N LEU A 59 14.09 4.49 -12.07
CA LEU A 59 12.73 4.30 -11.57
C LEU A 59 11.74 4.18 -12.74
N ASN A 60 11.79 5.08 -13.71
CA ASN A 60 10.91 5.05 -14.89
C ASN A 60 11.09 3.78 -15.74
N LYS A 61 12.29 3.21 -15.76
CA LYS A 61 12.57 1.93 -16.43
C LYS A 61 11.99 0.74 -15.67
N ILE A 62 12.06 0.75 -14.34
CA ILE A 62 11.67 -0.37 -13.48
C ILE A 62 10.16 -0.41 -13.20
N PHE A 63 9.55 0.76 -13.01
CA PHE A 63 8.14 0.88 -12.66
C PHE A 63 7.29 1.22 -13.88
N SER A 64 6.15 0.55 -14.03
CA SER A 64 5.09 0.94 -14.96
C SER A 64 4.20 2.02 -14.37
N TYR A 65 4.16 2.14 -13.04
CA TYR A 65 3.43 3.20 -12.34
C TYR A 65 4.18 3.66 -11.08
N LEU A 66 4.22 4.98 -10.89
CA LEU A 66 4.66 5.66 -9.67
C LEU A 66 3.47 6.44 -9.12
N GLY A 67 2.94 5.97 -8.00
CA GLY A 67 1.69 6.45 -7.39
C GLY A 67 1.84 7.71 -6.55
N ASN A 68 0.72 8.07 -5.91
CA ASN A 68 0.61 9.22 -5.02
C ASN A 68 -0.14 8.82 -3.75
N GLN A 69 -0.03 9.66 -2.71
CA GLN A 69 -0.58 9.42 -1.37
C GLN A 69 -2.08 9.11 -1.30
N ASN A 70 -2.85 9.43 -2.35
CA ASN A 70 -4.31 9.34 -2.32
C ASN A 70 -4.86 8.09 -3.02
N ASN A 71 -4.06 7.37 -3.81
CA ASN A 71 -4.56 6.31 -4.68
C ASN A 71 -3.61 5.11 -4.67
N PRO A 72 -4.00 3.98 -4.06
CA PRO A 72 -3.22 2.76 -4.16
C PRO A 72 -3.31 2.17 -5.58
N PRO A 73 -2.29 1.41 -6.04
CA PRO A 73 -1.06 1.08 -5.31
C PRO A 73 -0.03 2.22 -5.32
N ASP A 74 0.90 2.22 -4.37
CA ASP A 74 2.00 3.20 -4.34
C ASP A 74 2.93 3.10 -5.55
N ILE A 75 3.24 1.89 -6.02
CA ILE A 75 4.06 1.64 -7.22
C ILE A 75 3.65 0.33 -7.90
N ILE A 76 3.89 0.23 -9.21
CA ILE A 76 3.73 -1.03 -9.96
C ILE A 76 5.02 -1.34 -10.72
N LEU A 77 5.56 -2.53 -10.53
CA LEU A 77 6.70 -3.02 -11.30
C LEU A 77 6.28 -3.36 -12.73
N ARG A 78 7.09 -2.93 -13.70
CA ARG A 78 6.88 -3.28 -15.09
C ARG A 78 7.02 -4.79 -15.27
N ASN A 79 5.99 -5.42 -15.83
CA ASN A 79 5.84 -6.88 -15.94
C ASN A 79 5.99 -7.62 -14.60
N GLY A 80 5.62 -6.99 -13.48
CA GLY A 80 5.70 -7.57 -12.16
C GLY A 80 4.57 -7.12 -11.22
N ASP A 81 4.83 -7.29 -9.93
CA ASP A 81 3.86 -7.06 -8.87
C ASP A 81 3.59 -5.58 -8.63
N ALA A 82 2.40 -5.29 -8.12
CA ALA A 82 2.10 -4.02 -7.49
C ALA A 82 2.58 -4.02 -6.04
N ILE A 83 2.88 -2.85 -5.50
CA ILE A 83 3.40 -2.70 -4.15
C ILE A 83 2.64 -1.58 -3.45
N GLU A 84 2.20 -1.87 -2.22
CA GLU A 84 1.58 -0.92 -1.30
C GLU A 84 2.40 -0.86 -0.02
N THR A 85 2.91 0.31 0.32
CA THR A 85 3.75 0.54 1.49
C THR A 85 2.91 1.15 2.61
N LYS A 86 3.09 0.64 3.83
CA LYS A 86 2.49 1.21 5.04
C LYS A 86 3.50 1.33 6.17
N LYS A 87 3.46 2.46 6.87
CA LYS A 87 4.24 2.71 8.08
C LYS A 87 3.37 2.46 9.31
N VAL A 88 3.90 1.73 10.29
CA VAL A 88 3.32 1.61 11.63
C VAL A 88 4.32 2.09 12.68
N GLN A 89 3.83 2.80 13.70
CA GLN A 89 4.68 3.31 14.79
C GLN A 89 4.92 2.26 15.89
N SER A 90 3.98 1.34 16.08
CA SER A 90 4.15 0.18 16.97
C SER A 90 4.08 -1.10 16.15
N GLY A 91 4.91 -2.08 16.50
CA GLY A 91 5.02 -3.36 15.80
C GLY A 91 3.73 -4.18 15.77
N ASN A 92 2.75 -3.83 16.60
CA ASN A 92 1.44 -4.50 16.69
C ASN A 92 0.27 -3.55 16.33
N SER A 93 0.54 -2.34 15.83
CA SER A 93 -0.54 -1.46 15.39
C SER A 93 -1.17 -1.97 14.10
N ASP A 94 -2.50 -1.99 14.07
CA ASP A 94 -3.25 -2.36 12.88
C ASP A 94 -3.13 -1.29 11.79
N LEU A 95 -3.32 -1.71 10.55
CA LEU A 95 -3.16 -0.90 9.35
C LEU A 95 -4.49 -0.24 9.01
N ALA A 96 -4.53 1.09 9.08
CA ALA A 96 -5.64 1.85 8.55
C ALA A 96 -5.53 1.95 7.02
N LEU A 97 -6.57 1.50 6.32
CA LEU A 97 -6.71 1.62 4.87
C LEU A 97 -7.83 2.62 4.58
N ASN A 98 -7.41 3.84 4.25
CA ASN A 98 -8.33 4.92 3.94
C ASN A 98 -8.86 4.78 2.51
N SER A 99 -10.16 4.94 2.34
CA SER A 99 -10.84 5.07 1.04
C SER A 99 -10.84 3.83 0.13
N SER A 100 -10.12 2.75 0.46
CA SER A 100 -10.15 1.48 -0.26
C SER A 100 -10.05 0.28 0.68
N PHE A 101 -10.67 -0.82 0.30
CA PHE A 101 -10.60 -2.08 1.03
C PHE A 101 -9.27 -2.82 0.72
N PRO A 102 -8.82 -3.73 1.60
CA PRO A 102 -7.66 -4.58 1.32
C PRO A 102 -7.83 -5.38 0.02
N LYS A 103 -6.79 -5.46 -0.80
CA LYS A 103 -6.83 -6.11 -2.12
C LYS A 103 -5.95 -7.36 -2.08
N ALA A 104 -6.53 -8.51 -2.41
CA ALA A 104 -5.73 -9.72 -2.64
C ALA A 104 -4.89 -9.62 -3.93
N GLN A 105 -5.48 -9.01 -4.95
CA GLN A 105 -4.89 -8.77 -6.28
C GLN A 105 -5.43 -7.45 -6.83
N LEU A 106 -4.73 -6.88 -7.82
CA LEU A 106 -5.20 -5.76 -8.62
C LEU A 106 -5.78 -6.25 -9.94
N PHE A 107 -6.81 -5.54 -10.42
CA PHE A 107 -7.44 -5.79 -11.70
C PHE A 107 -7.39 -4.52 -12.53
N ALA A 108 -7.01 -4.63 -13.80
CA ALA A 108 -6.85 -3.47 -14.68
C ALA A 108 -8.17 -2.76 -14.99
N ASP A 109 -9.31 -3.44 -14.82
CA ASP A 109 -10.65 -2.88 -14.99
C ASP A 109 -11.20 -2.22 -13.72
N ASP A 110 -10.45 -2.21 -12.61
CA ASP A 110 -10.87 -1.56 -11.38
C ASP A 110 -10.90 -0.04 -11.57
N LEU A 111 -12.12 0.51 -11.58
CA LEU A 111 -12.40 1.94 -11.76
C LEU A 111 -11.78 2.82 -10.66
N LEU A 112 -11.47 2.24 -9.50
CA LEU A 112 -10.83 2.95 -8.39
C LEU A 112 -9.32 3.12 -8.58
N LEU A 113 -8.69 2.40 -9.52
CA LEU A 113 -7.31 2.65 -9.90
C LEU A 113 -7.19 3.92 -10.72
N LYS A 114 -6.03 4.56 -10.62
CA LYS A 114 -5.68 5.70 -11.48
C LYS A 114 -5.47 5.25 -12.92
N ASP A 115 -5.81 6.11 -13.88
CA ASP A 115 -5.65 5.82 -15.30
C ASP A 115 -4.19 5.53 -15.65
N GLU A 116 -3.24 6.23 -15.03
CA GLU A 116 -1.81 6.01 -15.22
C GLU A 116 -1.37 4.63 -14.69
N ALA A 117 -2.02 4.12 -13.63
CA ALA A 117 -1.76 2.78 -13.10
C ALA A 117 -2.31 1.69 -14.03
N ARG A 118 -3.52 1.92 -14.56
CA ARG A 118 -4.17 1.00 -15.52
C ARG A 118 -3.41 0.95 -16.84
N ASN A 119 -3.00 2.10 -17.35
CA ASN A 119 -2.45 2.25 -18.70
C ASN A 119 -0.91 2.30 -18.77
N GLY A 120 -0.21 2.23 -17.63
CA GLY A 120 1.26 2.24 -17.58
C GLY A 120 1.93 1.04 -18.27
N GLU A 121 1.18 -0.06 -18.46
CA GLU A 121 1.50 -1.18 -19.34
C GLU A 121 0.23 -1.98 -19.67
N LYS A 122 0.32 -2.99 -20.54
CA LYS A 122 -0.79 -3.92 -20.79
C LYS A 122 -0.78 -5.03 -19.74
N TRP A 123 -1.86 -5.16 -18.98
CA TRP A 123 -2.05 -6.22 -17.99
C TRP A 123 -3.55 -6.42 -17.69
N ASN A 124 -3.91 -7.57 -17.12
CA ASN A 124 -5.29 -7.85 -16.69
C ASN A 124 -5.39 -7.97 -15.16
N VAL A 125 -4.49 -8.75 -14.58
CA VAL A 125 -4.39 -9.00 -13.13
C VAL A 125 -2.93 -8.88 -12.72
N LYS A 126 -2.70 -8.30 -11.55
CA LYS A 126 -1.38 -8.26 -10.89
C LYS A 126 -1.51 -8.71 -9.44
N ASP A 127 -0.53 -9.47 -8.98
CA ASP A 127 -0.37 -9.69 -7.55
C ASP A 127 0.06 -8.37 -6.88
N ILE A 128 -0.29 -8.21 -5.60
CA ILE A 128 0.07 -7.03 -4.80
C ILE A 128 0.86 -7.46 -3.57
N ILE A 129 1.93 -6.75 -3.26
CA ILE A 129 2.74 -6.95 -2.06
C ILE A 129 2.47 -5.80 -1.10
N TYR A 130 2.01 -6.12 0.09
CA TYR A 130 1.96 -5.19 1.21
C TYR A 130 3.32 -5.15 1.90
N ILE A 131 3.97 -3.98 1.87
CA ILE A 131 5.23 -3.74 2.58
C ILE A 131 4.95 -2.91 3.81
N ILE A 132 5.03 -3.54 4.98
CA ILE A 132 4.70 -2.90 6.26
C ILE A 132 5.97 -2.69 7.05
N GLY A 133 6.34 -1.43 7.21
CA GLY A 133 7.49 -1.00 7.99
C GLY A 133 7.09 -0.58 9.40
N HIS A 134 7.57 -1.32 10.39
CA HIS A 134 7.59 -0.84 11.77
C HIS A 134 8.81 0.04 11.96
N THR A 135 8.58 1.33 12.17
CA THR A 135 9.62 2.35 12.27
C THR A 135 9.56 3.07 13.60
N SER A 136 10.72 3.37 14.19
CA SER A 136 10.83 4.48 15.14
C SER A 136 10.83 5.83 14.38
N ASP A 137 11.16 6.92 15.06
CA ASP A 137 11.30 8.23 14.42
C ASP A 137 12.48 8.30 13.43
N THR A 138 13.40 7.33 13.45
CA THR A 138 14.62 7.34 12.64
C THR A 138 14.87 6.03 11.91
N ASP A 139 14.58 4.89 12.56
CA ASP A 139 15.06 3.57 12.18
C ASP A 139 13.89 2.66 11.77
N ILE A 140 14.10 1.82 10.77
CA ILE A 140 13.23 0.68 10.50
C ILE A 140 13.64 -0.49 11.39
N LYS A 141 12.70 -1.01 12.17
CA LYS A 141 12.91 -2.19 13.03
C LYS A 141 12.51 -3.49 12.33
N HIS A 142 11.36 -3.48 11.65
CA HIS A 142 10.85 -4.65 10.94
C HIS A 142 10.27 -4.24 9.59
N LEU A 143 10.51 -5.06 8.57
CA LEU A 143 9.81 -5.03 7.30
C LEU A 143 9.09 -6.34 7.07
N TRP A 144 7.78 -6.24 6.86
CA TRP A 144 6.96 -7.34 6.39
C TRP A 144 6.69 -7.16 4.91
N PHE A 145 6.97 -8.19 4.12
CA PHE A 145 6.54 -8.32 2.73
C PHE A 145 5.47 -9.40 2.70
N VAL A 146 4.22 -9.03 2.46
CA VAL A 146 3.09 -9.96 2.51
C VAL A 146 2.33 -9.87 1.21
N TYR A 147 2.26 -10.97 0.46
CA TYR A 147 1.41 -11.04 -0.73
C TYR A 147 -0.07 -10.89 -0.35
N GLY A 148 -0.81 -10.13 -1.15
CA GLY A 148 -2.22 -9.81 -0.87
C GLY A 148 -3.09 -11.05 -0.77
N ASP A 149 -2.84 -12.09 -1.55
CA ASP A 149 -3.57 -13.36 -1.50
C ASP A 149 -3.34 -14.18 -0.22
N CYS A 150 -2.36 -13.78 0.60
CA CYS A 150 -2.11 -14.32 1.94
C CYS A 150 -2.73 -13.45 3.05
N PHE A 151 -3.24 -12.27 2.73
CA PHE A 151 -3.53 -11.23 3.71
C PHE A 151 -4.91 -10.59 3.58
N ALA A 152 -5.50 -10.62 2.39
CA ALA A 152 -6.80 -10.06 2.08
C ALA A 152 -7.69 -11.11 1.41
N ALA A 153 -9.00 -10.97 1.60
CA ALA A 153 -9.97 -11.79 0.90
C ALA A 153 -10.08 -11.38 -0.58
N LYS A 154 -10.79 -12.19 -1.37
CA LYS A 154 -11.13 -11.81 -2.74
C LYS A 154 -12.04 -10.57 -2.75
N LYS A 155 -11.95 -9.80 -3.84
CA LYS A 155 -12.63 -8.50 -4.04
C LYS A 155 -14.12 -8.56 -3.72
N GLU A 156 -14.78 -9.65 -4.11
CA GLU A 156 -16.23 -9.84 -4.00
C GLU A 156 -16.71 -9.82 -2.54
N VAL A 157 -15.86 -10.26 -1.60
CA VAL A 157 -16.19 -10.25 -0.16
C VAL A 157 -16.39 -8.82 0.33
N TYR A 158 -15.50 -7.91 -0.06
CA TYR A 158 -15.54 -6.51 0.34
C TYR A 158 -16.61 -5.73 -0.44
N GLU A 159 -16.75 -5.99 -1.74
CA GLU A 159 -17.77 -5.35 -2.58
C GLU A 159 -19.18 -5.69 -2.12
N ARG A 160 -19.44 -6.95 -1.72
CA ARG A 160 -20.72 -7.34 -1.14
C ARG A 160 -21.09 -6.48 0.07
N ILE A 161 -20.17 -6.34 1.03
CA ILE A 161 -20.40 -5.53 2.24
C ILE A 161 -20.60 -4.06 1.87
N LYS A 162 -19.74 -3.51 0.99
CA LYS A 162 -19.82 -2.12 0.53
C LYS A 162 -21.18 -1.83 -0.10
N THR A 163 -21.65 -2.70 -0.99
CA THR A 163 -22.92 -2.55 -1.70
C THR A 163 -24.10 -2.66 -0.73
N THR A 164 -24.12 -3.68 0.14
CA THR A 164 -25.19 -3.83 1.14
C THR A 164 -25.33 -2.60 2.05
N ILE A 165 -24.20 -2.04 2.52
CA ILE A 165 -24.22 -0.82 3.34
C ILE A 165 -24.69 0.39 2.52
N ALA A 166 -24.16 0.56 1.30
CA ALA A 166 -24.53 1.68 0.44
C ALA A 166 -26.03 1.67 0.08
N ASP A 167 -26.61 0.50 -0.17
CA ASP A 167 -28.03 0.36 -0.48
C ASP A 167 -28.91 0.60 0.75
N GLY A 168 -28.50 0.11 1.92
CA GLY A 168 -29.16 0.45 3.19
C GLY A 168 -29.16 1.95 3.45
N ILE A 169 -28.04 2.65 3.22
CA ILE A 169 -27.96 4.11 3.36
C ILE A 169 -28.91 4.81 2.39
N LYS A 170 -28.95 4.40 1.12
CA LYS A 170 -29.83 5.01 0.11
C LYS A 170 -31.32 4.80 0.39
N SER A 171 -31.68 3.78 1.17
CA SER A 171 -33.08 3.52 1.55
C SER A 171 -33.63 4.44 2.65
N ILE A 172 -32.78 5.32 3.23
CA ILE A 172 -33.21 6.28 4.25
C ILE A 172 -34.10 7.35 3.60
N PRO A 173 -35.36 7.54 4.07
CA PRO A 173 -36.26 8.54 3.52
C PRO A 173 -35.76 9.97 3.81
N ASP A 174 -36.18 10.92 2.97
CA ASP A 174 -35.93 12.36 3.14
C ASP A 174 -34.45 12.79 3.11
N VAL A 175 -33.58 12.00 2.45
CA VAL A 175 -32.15 12.30 2.30
C VAL A 175 -31.75 12.35 0.82
N GLU A 176 -31.19 13.48 0.38
CA GLU A 176 -30.69 13.67 -1.00
C GLU A 176 -29.30 13.04 -1.19
N PHE A 177 -29.27 11.78 -1.63
CA PHE A 177 -28.02 11.09 -1.97
C PHE A 177 -27.52 11.41 -3.37
N ALA A 178 -26.21 11.70 -3.49
CA ALA A 178 -25.52 11.83 -4.77
C ALA A 178 -24.87 10.50 -5.20
N LYS A 179 -24.79 10.25 -6.51
CA LYS A 179 -24.02 9.12 -7.06
C LYS A 179 -22.53 9.36 -6.83
N THR A 180 -21.86 8.41 -6.19
CA THR A 180 -20.43 8.48 -5.84
C THR A 180 -19.81 7.08 -5.88
N ASN A 181 -18.49 7.02 -6.03
CA ASN A 181 -17.69 5.79 -5.90
C ASN A 181 -17.50 5.37 -4.42
N GLU A 182 -17.99 6.17 -3.48
CA GLU A 182 -17.94 5.94 -2.03
C GLU A 182 -19.23 5.27 -1.51
N LEU A 183 -19.37 5.12 -0.18
CA LEU A 183 -20.58 4.52 0.40
C LEU A 183 -21.80 5.43 0.23
N GLY A 184 -21.61 6.73 0.31
CA GLY A 184 -22.66 7.71 0.07
C GLY A 184 -22.16 9.13 0.20
N ARG A 185 -22.92 10.06 -0.36
CA ARG A 185 -22.76 11.50 -0.14
C ARG A 185 -24.14 12.12 -0.03
N VAL A 186 -24.38 12.85 1.04
CA VAL A 186 -25.59 13.65 1.24
C VAL A 186 -25.24 15.10 0.98
N ASN A 187 -26.00 15.75 0.12
CA ASN A 187 -25.81 17.18 -0.13
C ASN A 187 -26.79 18.01 0.68
N ARG A 188 -26.47 19.29 0.92
CA ARG A 188 -27.37 20.30 1.51
C ARG A 188 -27.98 19.87 2.86
N VAL A 189 -27.13 19.41 3.77
CA VAL A 189 -27.56 18.84 5.06
C VAL A 189 -28.13 19.91 6.01
N ASP A 190 -27.73 21.16 5.86
CA ASP A 190 -28.17 22.28 6.70
C ASP A 190 -29.25 23.15 6.01
N PRO A 191 -30.01 23.97 6.76
CA PRO A 191 -31.07 24.82 6.21
C PRO A 191 -30.62 25.83 5.15
N LEU A 192 -29.35 26.24 5.14
CA LEU A 192 -28.80 27.14 4.12
C LEU A 192 -28.32 26.38 2.87
N GLY A 193 -28.25 25.05 2.93
CA GLY A 193 -27.88 24.18 1.82
C GLY A 193 -26.39 24.24 1.43
N ILE A 194 -25.52 24.65 2.35
CA ILE A 194 -24.08 24.88 2.08
C ILE A 194 -23.17 23.76 2.61
N THR A 195 -23.71 22.82 3.38
CA THR A 195 -22.98 21.69 3.96
C THR A 195 -23.29 20.38 3.23
N ASN A 196 -22.27 19.53 3.08
CA ASN A 196 -22.41 18.20 2.49
C ASN A 196 -21.78 17.17 3.43
N LEU A 197 -22.44 16.04 3.65
CA LEU A 197 -21.92 14.89 4.40
C LEU A 197 -21.34 13.86 3.43
N ARG A 198 -20.10 13.44 3.69
CA ARG A 198 -19.40 12.41 2.92
C ARG A 198 -19.27 11.15 3.76
N ILE A 199 -19.74 10.02 3.24
CA ILE A 199 -19.71 8.73 3.95
C ILE A 199 -18.72 7.81 3.23
N ARG A 200 -17.65 7.41 3.94
CA ARG A 200 -16.61 6.52 3.43
C ARG A 200 -16.37 5.35 4.36
N GLY A 201 -15.96 4.22 3.79
CA GLY A 201 -15.41 3.12 4.56
C GLY A 201 -14.00 3.45 5.04
N MET A 202 -13.75 3.18 6.32
CA MET A 202 -12.41 3.10 6.88
C MET A 202 -12.14 1.63 7.21
N TRP A 203 -11.25 1.01 6.46
CA TRP A 203 -10.93 -0.39 6.67
C TRP A 203 -9.74 -0.49 7.60
N THR A 204 -9.77 -1.47 8.50
CA THR A 204 -8.64 -1.78 9.37
C THR A 204 -8.21 -3.21 9.08
N LEU A 205 -6.94 -3.40 8.80
CA LEU A 205 -6.34 -4.71 8.59
C LEU A 205 -5.37 -4.99 9.73
N GLN A 206 -5.48 -6.15 10.36
CA GLN A 206 -4.60 -6.50 11.47
C GLN A 206 -3.14 -6.52 11.03
N ASN A 207 -2.23 -6.12 11.93
CA ASN A 207 -0.80 -6.17 11.65
C ASN A 207 -0.35 -7.60 11.28
N PRO A 208 0.55 -7.79 10.28
CA PRO A 208 1.11 -9.11 9.98
C PRO A 208 1.72 -9.82 11.19
N SER A 209 2.31 -9.08 12.14
CA SER A 209 2.86 -9.66 13.37
C SER A 209 1.81 -10.38 14.21
N LYS A 210 0.55 -9.93 14.18
CA LYS A 210 -0.58 -10.58 14.84
C LYS A 210 -1.12 -11.73 13.99
N VAL A 211 -1.38 -11.46 12.72
CA VAL A 211 -1.99 -12.42 11.79
C VAL A 211 -1.14 -13.67 11.62
N PHE A 212 0.18 -13.50 11.56
CA PHE A 212 1.16 -14.58 11.38
C PHE A 212 1.92 -14.92 12.66
N SER A 213 1.39 -14.55 13.83
CA SER A 213 2.01 -14.84 15.14
C SER A 213 2.28 -16.33 15.36
N TYR A 214 1.48 -17.21 14.76
CA TYR A 214 1.65 -18.66 14.82
C TYR A 214 2.94 -19.19 14.16
N LEU A 215 3.64 -18.37 13.37
CA LEU A 215 4.91 -18.74 12.74
C LEU A 215 6.13 -18.51 13.63
N ASP A 216 5.98 -17.77 14.75
CA ASP A 216 7.04 -17.45 15.71
C ASP A 216 8.34 -16.93 15.07
N CYS A 217 8.21 -16.11 14.02
CA CYS A 217 9.35 -15.62 13.22
C CYS A 217 9.91 -14.26 13.66
N ILE A 218 9.43 -13.72 14.80
CA ILE A 218 9.85 -12.40 15.30
C ILE A 218 10.84 -12.58 16.44
N ASP A 219 12.10 -12.22 16.21
CA ASP A 219 13.09 -12.12 17.29
C ASP A 219 13.14 -10.68 17.85
N VAL A 220 12.75 -10.51 19.12
CA VAL A 220 12.67 -9.19 19.77
C VAL A 220 14.04 -8.54 20.02
N ASN A 221 15.14 -9.29 19.91
CA ASN A 221 16.48 -8.78 20.16
C ASN A 221 17.17 -8.27 18.88
N SER A 222 16.65 -8.62 17.70
CA SER A 222 17.25 -8.15 16.46
C SER A 222 17.07 -6.65 16.29
N ARG A 223 18.13 -6.00 15.81
CA ARG A 223 18.12 -4.58 15.46
C ARG A 223 17.26 -4.30 14.23
N PHE A 224 17.20 -5.25 13.29
CA PHE A 224 16.47 -5.13 12.04
C PHE A 224 16.07 -6.51 11.53
N GLN A 225 14.82 -6.65 11.07
CA GLN A 225 14.31 -7.91 10.55
C GLN A 225 13.48 -7.71 9.29
N VAL A 226 13.54 -8.73 8.43
CA VAL A 226 12.72 -8.83 7.24
C VAL A 226 11.97 -10.15 7.28
N ASN A 227 10.65 -10.09 7.16
CA ASN A 227 9.77 -11.24 7.08
C ASN A 227 9.04 -11.22 5.74
N CYS A 228 8.96 -12.37 5.08
CA CYS A 228 8.30 -12.50 3.79
C CYS A 228 7.27 -13.62 3.83
N ILE A 229 6.02 -13.30 3.52
CA ILE A 229 4.90 -14.24 3.45
C ILE A 229 4.37 -14.28 2.02
N LEU A 230 4.41 -15.46 1.43
CA LEU A 230 3.92 -15.76 0.10
C LEU A 230 3.26 -17.14 0.11
N LYS A 231 2.27 -17.32 -0.76
CA LYS A 231 1.59 -18.61 -0.89
C LYS A 231 2.45 -19.56 -1.70
N ASN A 232 2.57 -20.81 -1.25
CA ASN A 232 3.08 -21.85 -2.12
C ASN A 232 2.06 -22.10 -3.23
N ARG A 233 2.44 -21.79 -4.48
CA ARG A 233 1.65 -22.12 -5.67
C ARG A 233 2.30 -23.37 -6.26
N GLU A 234 1.68 -24.53 -6.05
CA GLU A 234 2.04 -25.71 -6.84
C GLU A 234 1.76 -25.40 -8.31
N VAL A 235 2.77 -25.63 -9.16
CA VAL A 235 2.75 -25.37 -10.61
C VAL A 235 2.09 -26.52 -11.33
#